data_AF-A0A429EQ37-F1
#
_entry.id   AF-A0A429EQ37-F1
#
_cell.length_a   1.000
_cell.length_b   1.000
_cell.length_c   1.000
_cell.angle_alpha   90.00
_cell.angle_beta   90.00
_cell.angle_gamma   90.00
#
_symmetry.space_group_name_H-M   'P 1'
#
loop_
_entity.id
_entity.type
_entity.pdbx_description
1 polymer ?
#
loop_
_entity_poly.entity_id
_entity_poly.type
_entity_poly.pdbx_seq_one_letter_code
_entity_poly.pdbx_strand_id
1 'polypeptide(L)'
;MLNLVGEYHSDSDARRDEERAFCLAKVKDPNYWVEHLFPDVYDGELKNLPDVSGADLMEYRAAHGVALAIKKFERLGEEAITVSTLSVNSADGPLAAFHDKVREVVEFASTVSKRARLDADNEVNVAARAVYRALIDACRAYTAAGNAPTKDRLTAVRNLANGRIGVRDRLPALAKAVGADVADDRDAAELATCMRRRRSGFMGVAAEHSGLIGVWKVGNGHVEDLRNGTPKVALSRVHLVTAEDFETEFDAWRT
;
A
#
# COMPACT_ATOMS: atom_id res chain seq x y z
N MET A 1 22.45 -18.10 0.04
CA MET A 1 22.73 -16.86 0.80
C MET A 1 22.03 -15.72 0.07
N LEU A 2 20.72 -15.59 0.24
CA LEU A 2 19.83 -15.09 -0.81
C LEU A 2 19.35 -13.66 -0.51
N ASN A 3 19.25 -12.84 -1.56
CA ASN A 3 18.83 -11.45 -1.47
C ASN A 3 17.32 -11.38 -1.56
N LEU A 4 16.70 -10.75 -0.58
CA LEU A 4 15.25 -10.66 -0.54
C LEU A 4 14.84 -9.21 -0.71
N VAL A 5 14.22 -8.89 -1.85
CA VAL A 5 13.60 -7.59 -2.07
C VAL A 5 12.25 -7.58 -1.39
N GLY A 6 12.16 -6.77 -0.34
CA GLY A 6 11.05 -6.76 0.60
C GLY A 6 9.90 -5.82 0.24
N GLU A 7 9.81 -5.31 -0.99
CA GLU A 7 8.54 -4.79 -1.48
C GLU A 7 8.45 -4.94 -3.00
N TYR A 8 7.23 -5.22 -3.49
CA TYR A 8 6.98 -5.16 -4.93
C TYR A 8 6.95 -3.68 -5.37
N HIS A 9 8.08 -3.20 -5.86
CA HIS A 9 8.20 -1.89 -6.51
C HIS A 9 7.95 -2.06 -8.02
N SER A 10 7.06 -1.25 -8.61
CA SER A 10 6.80 -1.29 -10.07
C SER A 10 8.06 -1.10 -10.90
N ASP A 11 8.98 -0.29 -10.39
CA ASP A 11 10.22 0.05 -11.08
C ASP A 11 11.16 -1.16 -11.13
N SER A 12 11.04 -2.07 -10.14
CA SER A 12 11.77 -3.33 -10.06
C SER A 12 11.20 -4.46 -10.94
N ASP A 13 10.00 -4.30 -11.55
CA ASP A 13 9.52 -5.27 -12.53
C ASP A 13 10.30 -5.17 -13.85
N ALA A 14 10.46 -3.95 -14.37
CA ALA A 14 11.06 -3.70 -15.67
C ALA A 14 12.57 -3.99 -15.73
N ARG A 15 13.26 -3.91 -14.58
CA ARG A 15 14.72 -4.07 -14.46
C ARG A 15 15.13 -5.21 -13.53
N ARG A 16 14.23 -6.18 -13.33
CA ARG A 16 14.43 -7.31 -12.40
C ARG A 16 15.71 -8.09 -12.64
N ASP A 17 16.05 -8.29 -13.91
CA ASP A 17 17.26 -9.02 -14.28
C ASP A 17 18.54 -8.22 -13.97
N GLU A 18 18.49 -6.89 -14.10
CA GLU A 18 19.60 -6.02 -13.68
C GLU A 18 19.74 -6.01 -12.15
N GLU A 19 18.64 -5.91 -11.39
CA GLU A 19 18.68 -5.97 -9.92
C GLU A 19 19.20 -7.34 -9.43
N ARG A 20 18.88 -8.44 -10.12
CA ARG A 20 19.48 -9.77 -9.87
C ARG A 20 20.99 -9.78 -10.08
N ALA A 21 21.46 -9.18 -11.17
CA ALA A 21 22.89 -9.09 -11.47
C ALA A 21 23.63 -8.21 -10.44
N PHE A 22 23.02 -7.10 -10.01
CA PHE A 22 23.53 -6.26 -8.92
C PHE A 22 23.66 -7.04 -7.60
N CYS A 23 22.59 -7.73 -7.21
CA CYS A 23 22.56 -8.58 -6.02
C CYS A 23 23.64 -9.68 -6.07
N LEU A 24 23.81 -10.32 -7.22
CA LEU A 24 24.90 -11.28 -7.46
C LEU A 24 26.28 -10.61 -7.30
N ALA A 25 26.46 -9.41 -7.85
CA ALA A 25 27.74 -8.70 -7.76
C ALA A 25 28.09 -8.33 -6.31
N LYS A 26 27.11 -7.83 -5.55
CA LYS A 26 27.29 -7.30 -4.19
C LYS A 26 27.44 -8.37 -3.12
N VAL A 27 26.65 -9.44 -3.16
CA VAL A 27 26.68 -10.48 -2.11
C VAL A 27 26.89 -11.91 -2.62
N LYS A 28 27.26 -12.06 -3.90
CA LYS A 28 27.65 -13.34 -4.52
C LYS A 28 26.54 -14.39 -4.57
N ASP A 29 25.28 -13.97 -4.62
CA ASP A 29 24.13 -14.84 -4.78
C ASP A 29 23.10 -14.22 -5.75
N PRO A 30 22.70 -14.92 -6.83
CA PRO A 30 21.79 -14.39 -7.84
C PRO A 30 20.32 -14.48 -7.42
N ASN A 31 20.03 -15.14 -6.29
CA ASN A 31 18.68 -15.38 -5.89
C ASN A 31 18.05 -14.07 -5.38
N TYR A 32 16.90 -13.74 -5.99
CA TYR A 32 16.15 -12.51 -5.82
C TYR A 32 14.69 -12.87 -5.65
N TRP A 33 14.12 -12.59 -4.47
CA TRP A 33 12.70 -12.82 -4.20
C TRP A 33 12.01 -11.49 -3.97
N VAL A 34 10.73 -11.45 -4.32
CA VAL A 34 9.81 -10.36 -3.98
C VAL A 34 8.84 -10.85 -2.92
N GLU A 35 8.14 -9.94 -2.24
CA GLU A 35 7.23 -10.23 -1.11
C GLU A 35 6.29 -11.44 -1.32
N HIS A 36 5.77 -11.66 -2.53
CA HIS A 36 4.89 -12.80 -2.83
C HIS A 36 5.62 -14.11 -3.22
N LEU A 37 6.94 -14.06 -3.36
CA LEU A 37 7.85 -15.19 -3.61
C LEU A 37 8.65 -15.55 -2.37
N PHE A 38 8.37 -14.89 -1.23
CA PHE A 38 8.84 -15.44 0.02
C PHE A 38 8.27 -16.86 0.03
N PRO A 39 9.13 -17.91 0.03
CA PRO A 39 8.70 -19.28 0.04
C PRO A 39 7.69 -19.31 1.14
N ASP A 40 6.64 -20.06 0.92
CA ASP A 40 5.78 -20.43 2.01
C ASP A 40 6.69 -20.96 3.11
N VAL A 41 7.05 -20.12 4.10
CA VAL A 41 7.55 -20.50 5.41
C VAL A 41 6.37 -21.15 6.18
N TYR A 42 5.44 -21.73 5.41
CA TYR A 42 4.05 -22.05 5.64
C TYR A 42 3.77 -23.43 5.02
N ASP A 43 4.75 -24.32 5.02
CA ASP A 43 4.55 -25.77 5.06
C ASP A 43 3.92 -26.20 6.41
N GLY A 44 2.84 -25.49 6.83
CA GLY A 44 1.90 -26.01 7.81
C GLY A 44 1.42 -25.08 8.92
N GLU A 45 2.12 -24.03 9.36
CA GLU A 45 1.69 -23.30 10.57
C GLU A 45 1.91 -21.78 10.56
N LEU A 46 0.91 -21.05 10.05
CA LEU A 46 0.65 -19.62 10.35
C LEU A 46 0.61 -19.29 11.86
N LYS A 47 0.59 -20.31 12.74
CA LYS A 47 0.48 -20.20 14.21
C LYS A 47 1.73 -19.64 14.91
N ASN A 48 2.86 -19.52 14.22
CA ASN A 48 4.14 -19.15 14.84
C ASN A 48 4.51 -17.67 14.74
N LEU A 49 3.65 -16.84 14.13
CA LEU A 49 3.77 -15.39 14.26
C LEU A 49 3.05 -14.95 15.55
N PRO A 50 3.76 -14.35 16.54
CA PRO A 50 3.08 -13.78 17.70
C PRO A 50 2.06 -12.73 17.23
N ASP A 51 0.82 -12.86 17.69
CA ASP A 51 -0.31 -11.92 17.46
C ASP A 51 -0.89 -11.87 16.03
N VAL A 52 -0.67 -12.90 15.19
CA VAL A 52 -1.17 -12.96 13.81
C VAL A 52 -2.15 -14.13 13.63
N SER A 53 -3.35 -14.02 14.21
CA SER A 53 -4.29 -15.14 14.28
C SER A 53 -5.34 -15.19 13.16
N GLY A 54 -5.19 -14.46 12.05
CA GLY A 54 -6.33 -14.26 11.13
C GLY A 54 -6.04 -14.22 9.64
N ALA A 55 -5.01 -13.50 9.21
CA ALA A 55 -4.82 -13.19 7.79
C ALA A 55 -3.39 -13.47 7.30
N ASP A 56 -3.24 -13.76 6.00
CA ASP A 56 -1.95 -14.00 5.36
C ASP A 56 -1.26 -12.68 4.91
N LEU A 57 -0.03 -12.80 4.40
CA LEU A 57 0.76 -11.66 3.93
C LEU A 57 0.06 -10.86 2.82
N MET A 58 -0.62 -11.56 1.90
CA MET A 58 -1.32 -10.93 0.78
C MET A 58 -2.57 -10.20 1.24
N GLU A 59 -3.27 -10.73 2.23
CA GLU A 59 -4.41 -10.10 2.90
C GLU A 59 -3.98 -8.84 3.67
N TYR A 60 -2.86 -8.86 4.41
CA TYR A 60 -2.32 -7.65 5.04
C TYR A 60 -1.85 -6.60 4.03
N ARG A 61 -1.27 -7.04 2.91
CA ARG A 61 -0.91 -6.15 1.80
C ARG A 61 -2.15 -5.52 1.16
N ALA A 62 -3.22 -6.29 0.96
CA ALA A 62 -4.50 -5.79 0.48
C ALA A 62 -5.05 -4.71 1.43
N ALA A 63 -5.12 -5.01 2.72
CA ALA A 63 -5.64 -4.10 3.73
C ALA A 63 -4.81 -2.83 3.89
N HIS A 64 -3.47 -2.96 3.91
CA HIS A 64 -2.55 -1.82 3.92
C HIS A 64 -2.77 -0.92 2.70
N GLY A 65 -2.85 -1.52 1.50
CA GLY A 65 -3.09 -0.80 0.26
C GLY A 65 -4.41 -0.04 0.26
N VAL A 66 -5.48 -0.67 0.76
CA VAL A 66 -6.79 -0.03 0.91
C VAL A 66 -6.72 1.15 1.86
N ALA A 67 -6.09 0.98 3.03
CA ALA A 67 -5.94 2.03 4.02
C ALA A 67 -5.20 3.26 3.47
N LEU A 68 -4.14 3.04 2.67
CA LEU A 68 -3.45 4.13 1.95
C LEU A 68 -4.34 4.80 0.90
N ALA A 69 -5.17 4.04 0.18
CA ALA A 69 -6.09 4.58 -0.81
C ALA A 69 -7.18 5.44 -0.15
N ILE A 70 -7.72 5.00 0.99
CA ILE A 70 -8.66 5.79 1.80
C ILE A 70 -8.00 7.10 2.23
N LYS A 71 -6.79 7.06 2.81
CA LYS A 71 -6.08 8.26 3.26
C LYS A 71 -5.89 9.29 2.12
N LYS A 72 -5.51 8.83 0.93
CA LYS A 72 -5.40 9.69 -0.27
C LYS A 72 -6.76 10.27 -0.67
N PHE A 73 -7.82 9.46 -0.65
CA PHE A 73 -9.17 9.91 -0.97
C PHE A 73 -9.75 10.88 0.07
N GLU A 74 -9.40 10.71 1.34
CA GLU A 74 -9.80 11.62 2.41
C GLU A 74 -9.19 13.00 2.22
N ARG A 75 -7.89 13.07 1.92
CA ARG A 75 -7.19 14.31 1.57
C ARG A 75 -7.83 14.96 0.34
N LEU A 76 -8.11 14.19 -0.71
CA LEU A 76 -8.81 14.69 -1.89
C LEU A 76 -10.17 15.28 -1.54
N GLY A 77 -10.96 14.62 -0.67
CA GLY A 77 -12.26 15.14 -0.28
C GLY A 77 -12.21 16.31 0.71
N GLU A 78 -11.12 16.52 1.46
CA GLU A 78 -10.88 17.77 2.20
C GLU A 78 -10.68 18.94 1.24
N GLU A 79 -9.85 18.75 0.22
CA GLU A 79 -9.67 19.74 -0.83
C GLU A 79 -10.96 19.99 -1.62
N ALA A 80 -11.76 18.94 -1.83
CA ALA A 80 -13.06 19.03 -2.46
C ALA A 80 -14.03 19.93 -1.68
N ILE A 81 -13.99 19.93 -0.34
CA ILE A 81 -14.78 20.88 0.47
C ILE A 81 -14.42 22.30 0.04
N THR A 82 -13.13 22.65 0.04
CA THR A 82 -12.67 23.99 -0.33
C THR A 82 -13.11 24.36 -1.75
N VAL A 83 -12.83 23.50 -2.74
CA VAL A 83 -13.17 23.75 -4.15
C VAL A 83 -14.68 23.92 -4.34
N SER A 84 -15.50 23.12 -3.65
CA SER A 84 -16.97 23.18 -3.80
C SER A 84 -17.61 24.49 -3.32
N THR A 85 -16.91 25.29 -2.52
CA THR A 85 -17.40 26.59 -2.01
C THR A 85 -17.08 27.77 -2.91
N LEU A 86 -16.31 27.55 -3.98
CA LEU A 86 -15.91 28.60 -4.90
C LEU A 86 -17.11 29.17 -5.65
N SER A 87 -17.02 30.46 -5.98
CA SER A 87 -17.99 31.09 -6.88
C SER A 87 -17.82 30.54 -8.31
N VAL A 88 -18.91 30.49 -9.08
CA VAL A 88 -18.89 30.05 -10.48
C VAL A 88 -17.85 30.79 -11.32
N ASN A 89 -17.66 32.09 -11.05
CA ASN A 89 -16.76 32.96 -11.82
C ASN A 89 -15.27 32.75 -11.50
N SER A 90 -14.94 32.00 -10.44
CA SER A 90 -13.57 31.79 -9.97
C SER A 90 -13.18 30.31 -9.93
N ALA A 91 -14.03 29.42 -10.45
CA ALA A 91 -13.89 27.98 -10.25
C ALA A 91 -13.10 27.25 -11.34
N ASP A 92 -12.96 27.81 -12.54
CA ASP A 92 -12.43 27.06 -13.69
C ASP A 92 -11.00 26.54 -13.49
N GLY A 93 -10.08 27.40 -13.05
CA GLY A 93 -8.70 27.02 -12.75
C GLY A 93 -8.61 25.98 -11.61
N PRO A 94 -9.20 26.24 -10.44
CA PRO A 94 -9.25 25.29 -9.33
C PRO A 94 -9.91 23.95 -9.69
N LEU A 95 -10.97 23.95 -10.51
CA LEU A 95 -11.64 22.72 -10.96
C LEU A 95 -10.74 21.89 -11.88
N ALA A 96 -9.93 22.52 -12.74
CA ALA A 96 -8.97 21.81 -13.57
C ALA A 96 -7.88 21.14 -12.72
N ALA A 97 -7.27 21.90 -11.79
CA ALA A 97 -6.27 21.34 -10.87
C ALA A 97 -6.85 20.23 -9.98
N PHE A 98 -8.09 20.38 -9.53
CA PHE A 98 -8.78 19.34 -8.77
C PHE A 98 -9.02 18.07 -9.60
N HIS A 99 -9.38 18.21 -10.89
CA HIS A 99 -9.60 17.08 -11.79
C HIS A 99 -8.34 16.20 -11.94
N ASP A 100 -7.17 16.81 -12.06
CA ASP A 100 -5.90 16.07 -12.15
C ASP A 100 -5.64 15.25 -10.87
N LYS A 101 -5.91 15.82 -9.70
CA LYS A 101 -5.80 15.09 -8.42
C LYS A 101 -6.79 13.92 -8.30
N VAL A 102 -8.00 14.06 -8.85
CA VAL A 102 -8.95 12.93 -8.91
C VAL A 102 -8.36 11.79 -9.75
N ARG A 103 -7.73 12.10 -10.89
CA ARG A 103 -7.06 11.10 -11.72
C ARG A 103 -5.95 10.38 -10.98
N GLU A 104 -5.10 11.12 -10.26
CA GLU A 104 -4.01 10.54 -9.45
C GLU A 104 -4.53 9.55 -8.39
N VAL A 105 -5.64 9.88 -7.72
CA VAL A 105 -6.25 8.99 -6.72
C VAL A 105 -6.81 7.72 -7.37
N VAL A 106 -7.48 7.83 -8.52
CA VAL A 106 -8.00 6.67 -9.27
C VAL A 106 -6.86 5.78 -9.76
N GLU A 107 -5.79 6.37 -10.30
CA GLU A 107 -4.61 5.64 -10.77
C GLU A 107 -3.91 4.92 -9.62
N PHE A 108 -3.73 5.59 -8.48
CA PHE A 108 -3.19 4.97 -7.27
C PHE A 108 -4.06 3.80 -6.82
N ALA A 109 -5.37 4.00 -6.63
CA ALA A 109 -6.28 2.96 -6.17
C ALA A 109 -6.30 1.75 -7.12
N SER A 110 -6.30 2.00 -8.43
CA SER A 110 -6.26 0.95 -9.46
C SER A 110 -4.94 0.17 -9.41
N THR A 111 -3.83 0.88 -9.25
CA THR A 111 -2.49 0.27 -9.18
C THR A 111 -2.33 -0.60 -7.94
N VAL A 112 -2.75 -0.10 -6.78
CA VAL A 112 -2.66 -0.85 -5.52
C VAL A 112 -3.63 -2.03 -5.52
N SER A 113 -4.85 -1.87 -6.02
CA SER A 113 -5.83 -2.97 -6.14
C SER A 113 -5.31 -4.12 -7.00
N LYS A 114 -4.71 -3.83 -8.17
CA LYS A 114 -4.07 -4.87 -9.02
C LYS A 114 -2.95 -5.61 -8.28
N ARG A 115 -2.13 -4.87 -7.52
CA ARG A 115 -0.97 -5.41 -6.78
C ARG A 115 -1.37 -6.26 -5.57
N ALA A 116 -2.59 -6.12 -5.07
CA ALA A 116 -3.08 -6.84 -3.92
C ALA A 116 -3.60 -8.25 -4.26
N ARG A 117 -3.70 -8.63 -5.54
CA ARG A 117 -4.22 -9.94 -6.01
C ARG A 117 -5.51 -10.33 -5.28
N LEU A 118 -6.52 -9.47 -5.40
CA LEU A 118 -7.82 -9.66 -4.75
C LEU A 118 -8.69 -10.70 -5.48
N ASP A 119 -8.11 -11.77 -6.02
CA ASP A 119 -8.80 -12.79 -6.82
C ASP A 119 -9.41 -13.92 -5.97
N ALA A 120 -8.89 -14.15 -4.75
CA ALA A 120 -9.50 -15.07 -3.80
C ALA A 120 -10.79 -14.48 -3.17
N ASP A 121 -11.75 -15.35 -2.85
CA ASP A 121 -13.03 -15.02 -2.21
C ASP A 121 -13.00 -15.19 -0.69
N ASN A 122 -11.95 -14.71 -0.05
CA ASN A 122 -11.87 -14.60 1.41
C ASN A 122 -12.49 -13.26 1.90
N GLU A 123 -12.80 -13.19 3.19
CA GLU A 123 -13.46 -12.03 3.80
C GLU A 123 -12.64 -10.73 3.62
N VAL A 124 -11.31 -10.80 3.69
CA VAL A 124 -10.41 -9.66 3.51
C VAL A 124 -10.53 -9.09 2.09
N ASN A 125 -10.45 -9.94 1.07
CA ASN A 125 -10.54 -9.52 -0.32
C ASN A 125 -11.93 -8.98 -0.65
N VAL A 126 -12.99 -9.57 -0.10
CA VAL A 126 -14.36 -9.04 -0.23
C VAL A 126 -14.44 -7.64 0.36
N ALA A 127 -13.95 -7.42 1.58
CA ALA A 127 -13.93 -6.11 2.23
C ALA A 127 -13.08 -5.09 1.44
N ALA A 128 -11.88 -5.49 1.01
CA ALA A 128 -10.98 -4.65 0.23
C ALA A 128 -11.59 -4.22 -1.11
N ARG A 129 -12.19 -5.15 -1.86
CA ARG A 129 -12.88 -4.85 -3.13
C ARG A 129 -14.04 -3.89 -2.92
N ALA A 130 -14.77 -4.01 -1.81
CA ALA A 130 -15.88 -3.13 -1.48
C ALA A 130 -15.42 -1.68 -1.26
N VAL A 131 -14.27 -1.47 -0.61
CA VAL A 131 -13.69 -0.13 -0.44
C VAL A 131 -13.22 0.44 -1.78
N TYR A 132 -12.42 -0.31 -2.55
CA TYR A 132 -11.94 0.17 -3.84
C TYR A 132 -13.08 0.54 -4.79
N ARG A 133 -14.14 -0.29 -4.83
CA ARG A 133 -15.34 0.00 -5.62
C ARG A 133 -15.97 1.32 -5.20
N ALA A 134 -16.21 1.52 -3.90
CA ALA A 134 -16.83 2.75 -3.41
C ALA A 134 -16.02 4.01 -3.74
N LEU A 135 -14.68 3.94 -3.58
CA LEU A 135 -13.77 5.04 -3.93
C LEU A 135 -13.80 5.33 -5.44
N ILE A 136 -13.68 4.30 -6.27
CA ILE A 136 -13.68 4.42 -7.74
C ILE A 136 -15.03 4.96 -8.23
N ASP A 137 -16.14 4.48 -7.68
CA ASP A 137 -17.48 4.92 -8.06
C ASP A 137 -17.70 6.41 -7.70
N ALA A 138 -17.22 6.86 -6.53
CA ALA A 138 -17.26 8.27 -6.16
C ALA A 138 -16.46 9.16 -7.13
N CYS A 139 -15.25 8.72 -7.52
CA CYS A 139 -14.41 9.44 -8.49
C CYS A 139 -15.03 9.43 -9.90
N ARG A 140 -15.64 8.33 -10.32
CA ARG A 140 -16.35 8.22 -11.61
C ARG A 140 -17.57 9.12 -11.65
N ALA A 141 -18.36 9.18 -10.58
CA ALA A 141 -19.51 10.06 -10.50
C ALA A 141 -19.13 11.54 -10.67
N TYR A 142 -18.01 11.97 -10.07
CA TYR A 142 -17.45 13.29 -10.33
C TYR A 142 -17.01 13.47 -11.78
N THR A 143 -16.26 12.50 -12.32
CA THR A 143 -15.69 12.58 -13.68
C THR A 143 -16.79 12.67 -14.75
N ALA A 144 -17.92 12.00 -14.54
CA ALA A 144 -19.08 12.08 -15.43
C ALA A 144 -19.66 13.50 -15.56
N ALA A 145 -19.45 14.36 -14.57
CA ALA A 145 -19.85 15.76 -14.62
C ALA A 145 -18.83 16.67 -15.31
N GLY A 146 -17.73 16.15 -15.87
CA GLY A 146 -16.60 16.94 -16.37
C GLY A 146 -16.95 18.01 -17.41
N ASN A 147 -17.95 17.73 -18.25
CA ASN A 147 -18.43 18.64 -19.30
C ASN A 147 -19.72 19.40 -18.91
N ALA A 148 -20.18 19.25 -17.66
CA ALA A 148 -21.37 19.94 -17.17
C ALA A 148 -21.08 21.43 -16.89
N PRO A 149 -22.11 22.28 -16.78
CA PRO A 149 -21.96 23.66 -16.30
C PRO A 149 -21.16 23.74 -14.99
N THR A 150 -20.40 24.82 -14.79
CA THR A 150 -19.52 24.99 -13.62
C THR A 150 -20.23 24.79 -12.28
N LYS A 151 -21.50 25.22 -12.16
CA LYS A 151 -22.33 24.98 -10.97
C LYS A 151 -22.55 23.48 -10.68
N ASP A 152 -22.78 22.69 -11.72
CA ASP A 152 -23.01 21.26 -11.61
C ASP A 152 -21.70 20.51 -11.32
N ARG A 153 -20.58 20.97 -11.90
CA ARG A 153 -19.23 20.51 -11.55
C ARG A 153 -18.91 20.74 -10.07
N LEU A 154 -19.20 21.94 -9.53
CA LEU A 154 -19.03 22.24 -8.11
C LEU A 154 -19.92 21.37 -7.21
N THR A 155 -21.14 21.06 -7.67
CA THR A 155 -22.03 20.11 -6.99
C THR A 155 -21.45 18.70 -6.99
N ALA A 156 -20.87 18.25 -8.11
CA ALA A 156 -20.19 16.96 -8.20
C ALA A 156 -18.95 16.89 -7.30
N VAL A 157 -18.17 17.97 -7.19
CA VAL A 157 -17.06 18.07 -6.22
C VAL A 157 -17.58 17.89 -4.78
N ARG A 158 -18.68 18.56 -4.42
CA ARG A 158 -19.31 18.40 -3.10
C ARG A 158 -19.77 16.96 -2.85
N ASN A 159 -20.36 16.32 -3.84
CA ASN A 159 -20.79 14.92 -3.74
C ASN A 159 -19.59 13.98 -3.54
N LEU A 160 -18.47 14.23 -4.22
CA LEU A 160 -17.22 13.49 -3.98
C LEU A 160 -16.71 13.70 -2.55
N ALA A 161 -16.75 14.94 -2.04
CA ALA A 161 -16.36 15.25 -0.66
C ALA A 161 -17.19 14.45 0.36
N ASN A 162 -18.50 14.33 0.13
CA ASN A 162 -19.42 13.54 0.95
C ASN A 162 -19.19 12.02 0.80
N GLY A 163 -18.73 11.58 -0.37
CA GLY A 163 -18.37 10.18 -0.64
C GLY A 163 -17.32 9.62 0.33
N ARG A 164 -16.50 10.48 0.95
CA ARG A 164 -15.56 10.08 2.02
C ARG A 164 -16.24 9.35 3.17
N ILE A 165 -17.46 9.75 3.55
CA ILE A 165 -18.21 9.10 4.64
C ILE A 165 -18.49 7.65 4.27
N GLY A 166 -19.05 7.41 3.07
CA GLY A 166 -19.38 6.07 2.60
C GLY A 166 -18.15 5.17 2.35
N VAL A 167 -16.99 5.76 2.06
CA VAL A 167 -15.72 5.03 1.98
C VAL A 167 -15.21 4.68 3.39
N ARG A 168 -15.24 5.63 4.33
CA ARG A 168 -14.80 5.44 5.72
C ARG A 168 -15.65 4.43 6.48
N ASP A 169 -16.97 4.43 6.27
CA ASP A 169 -17.90 3.50 6.91
C ASP A 169 -17.67 2.02 6.52
N ARG A 170 -16.81 1.76 5.52
CA ARG A 170 -16.40 0.41 5.13
C ARG A 170 -15.12 -0.07 5.84
N LEU A 171 -14.39 0.83 6.49
CA LEU A 171 -13.15 0.50 7.18
C LEU A 171 -13.33 -0.51 8.33
N PRO A 172 -14.38 -0.41 9.17
CA PRO A 172 -14.59 -1.37 10.26
C PRO A 172 -14.68 -2.82 9.79
N ALA A 173 -15.34 -3.07 8.66
CA ALA A 173 -15.46 -4.40 8.08
C ALA A 173 -14.09 -4.95 7.63
N LEU A 174 -13.25 -4.09 7.05
CA LEU A 174 -11.89 -4.47 6.65
C LEU A 174 -11.00 -4.72 7.86
N ALA A 175 -11.00 -3.82 8.85
CA ALA A 175 -10.23 -3.95 10.09
C ALA A 175 -10.57 -5.25 10.83
N LYS A 176 -11.87 -5.58 10.91
CA LYS A 176 -12.35 -6.85 11.45
C LYS A 176 -11.86 -8.05 10.65
N ALA A 177 -11.99 -8.02 9.31
CA ALA A 177 -11.62 -9.14 8.45
C ALA A 177 -10.13 -9.52 8.57
N VAL A 178 -9.26 -8.53 8.76
CA VAL A 178 -7.80 -8.74 8.93
C VAL A 178 -7.40 -8.98 10.39
N GLY A 179 -8.37 -8.97 11.30
CA GLY A 179 -8.16 -9.07 12.75
C GLY A 179 -7.26 -7.96 13.29
N ALA A 180 -7.39 -6.73 12.78
CA ALA A 180 -6.60 -5.58 13.24
C ALA A 180 -7.00 -5.19 14.67
N ASP A 181 -5.99 -4.97 15.51
CA ASP A 181 -6.17 -4.32 16.81
C ASP A 181 -5.84 -2.84 16.62
N VAL A 182 -6.89 -2.01 16.57
CA VAL A 182 -6.84 -0.55 16.36
C VAL A 182 -7.79 0.11 17.34
N ALA A 183 -7.42 1.27 17.86
CA ALA A 183 -8.23 2.04 18.79
C ALA A 183 -9.46 2.64 18.10
N ASP A 184 -9.33 3.08 16.85
CA ASP A 184 -10.42 3.54 16.00
C ASP A 184 -10.45 2.74 14.68
N ASP A 185 -11.44 1.87 14.53
CA ASP A 185 -11.65 1.06 13.31
C ASP A 185 -12.12 1.88 12.09
N ARG A 186 -12.31 3.19 12.26
CA ARG A 186 -12.56 4.18 11.20
C ARG A 186 -11.33 5.03 10.88
N ASP A 187 -10.22 4.91 11.61
CA ASP A 187 -8.96 5.58 11.29
C ASP A 187 -8.13 4.79 10.26
N ALA A 188 -8.15 5.25 9.01
CA ALA A 188 -7.40 4.65 7.93
C ALA A 188 -5.88 4.76 8.11
N ALA A 189 -5.37 5.80 8.79
CA ALA A 189 -3.95 5.94 9.06
C ALA A 189 -3.50 4.96 10.16
N GLU A 190 -4.32 4.74 11.17
CA GLU A 190 -4.08 3.73 12.20
C GLU A 190 -4.07 2.33 11.58
N LEU A 191 -5.09 1.98 10.78
CA LEU A 191 -5.13 0.70 10.08
C LEU A 191 -3.93 0.53 9.14
N ALA A 192 -3.55 1.55 8.38
CA ALA A 192 -2.36 1.49 7.51
C ALA A 192 -1.10 1.19 8.31
N THR A 193 -0.93 1.82 9.47
CA THR A 193 0.21 1.60 10.37
C THR A 193 0.20 0.19 10.95
N CYS A 194 -0.96 -0.29 11.41
CA CYS A 194 -1.15 -1.64 11.93
C CYS A 194 -0.80 -2.70 10.87
N MET A 195 -1.33 -2.56 9.66
CA MET A 195 -1.07 -3.51 8.56
C MET A 195 0.38 -3.46 8.07
N ARG A 196 1.00 -2.26 8.01
CA ARG A 196 2.43 -2.12 7.70
C ARG A 196 3.28 -2.87 8.71
N ARG A 197 3.03 -2.68 10.01
CA ARG A 197 3.74 -3.37 11.09
C ARG A 197 3.60 -4.89 11.00
N ARG A 198 2.39 -5.39 10.71
CA ARG A 198 2.18 -6.82 10.47
C ARG A 198 3.00 -7.32 9.29
N ARG A 199 2.95 -6.64 8.13
CA ARG A 199 3.81 -6.96 6.97
C ARG A 199 5.30 -6.95 7.32
N SER A 200 5.77 -5.93 8.07
CA SER A 200 7.15 -5.87 8.59
C SER A 200 7.49 -7.09 9.44
N GLY A 201 6.52 -7.57 10.24
CA GLY A 201 6.64 -8.80 11.03
C GLY A 201 6.94 -10.03 10.18
N PHE A 202 6.13 -10.25 9.14
CA PHE A 202 6.34 -11.34 8.18
C PHE A 202 7.69 -11.22 7.47
N MET A 203 8.07 -10.01 7.05
CA MET A 203 9.38 -9.75 6.44
C MET A 203 10.51 -10.12 7.40
N GLY A 204 10.43 -9.69 8.67
CA GLY A 204 11.43 -9.98 9.68
C GLY A 204 11.59 -11.48 9.94
N VAL A 205 10.48 -12.22 10.06
CA VAL A 205 10.51 -13.67 10.30
C VAL A 205 11.04 -14.41 9.07
N ALA A 206 10.62 -14.02 7.87
CA ALA A 206 11.21 -14.55 6.63
C ALA A 206 12.72 -14.30 6.60
N ALA A 207 13.19 -13.15 7.07
CA ALA A 207 14.62 -12.83 7.16
C ALA A 207 15.37 -13.78 8.10
N GLU A 208 14.83 -14.01 9.30
CA GLU A 208 15.45 -14.88 10.29
C GLU A 208 15.48 -16.35 9.85
N HIS A 209 14.35 -16.87 9.35
CA HIS A 209 14.21 -18.30 9.03
C HIS A 209 14.86 -18.71 7.72
N SER A 210 15.00 -17.78 6.78
CA SER A 210 15.59 -18.09 5.49
C SER A 210 17.09 -18.44 5.59
N GLY A 211 17.76 -18.07 6.69
CA GLY A 211 19.20 -18.28 6.86
C GLY A 211 20.04 -17.38 5.95
N LEU A 212 19.45 -16.31 5.43
CA LEU A 212 20.05 -15.46 4.40
C LEU A 212 20.54 -14.14 5.01
N ILE A 213 21.74 -13.72 4.60
CA ILE A 213 22.47 -12.58 5.17
C ILE A 213 22.52 -11.41 4.14
N GLY A 214 21.67 -11.46 3.11
CA GLY A 214 21.70 -10.56 1.95
C GLY A 214 21.18 -9.14 2.22
N VAL A 215 21.10 -8.37 1.13
CA VAL A 215 20.55 -7.01 1.11
C VAL A 215 19.03 -7.04 1.02
N TRP A 216 18.36 -6.32 1.91
CA TRP A 216 16.90 -6.23 1.98
C TRP A 216 16.42 -4.85 1.59
N LYS A 217 15.92 -4.70 0.37
CA LYS A 217 15.31 -3.47 -0.13
C LYS A 217 13.88 -3.36 0.38
N VAL A 218 13.63 -2.46 1.33
CA VAL A 218 12.30 -2.23 1.90
C VAL A 218 12.04 -0.73 2.09
N GLY A 219 10.77 -0.32 2.09
CA GLY A 219 10.41 1.07 2.39
C GLY A 219 10.85 1.52 3.78
N ASN A 220 11.11 2.81 3.97
CA ASN A 220 11.62 3.39 5.23
C ASN A 220 10.78 3.00 6.45
N GLY A 221 9.45 2.99 6.30
CA GLY A 221 8.55 2.57 7.37
C GLY A 221 8.74 1.11 7.80
N HIS A 222 9.08 0.20 6.88
CA HIS A 222 9.41 -1.18 7.19
C HIS A 222 10.77 -1.27 7.92
N VAL A 223 11.78 -0.48 7.51
CA VAL A 223 13.07 -0.40 8.23
C VAL A 223 12.87 0.06 9.68
N GLU A 224 12.06 1.10 9.89
CA GLU A 224 11.72 1.60 11.23
C GLU A 224 11.03 0.52 12.08
N ASP A 225 10.02 -0.15 11.52
CA ASP A 225 9.29 -1.23 12.20
C ASP A 225 10.21 -2.41 12.55
N LEU A 226 11.11 -2.78 11.65
CA LEU A 226 12.09 -3.84 11.90
C LEU A 226 13.05 -3.42 13.03
N ARG A 227 13.64 -2.22 12.95
CA ARG A 227 14.65 -1.74 13.92
C ARG A 227 14.09 -1.45 15.31
N ASN A 228 12.83 -1.06 15.43
CA ASN A 228 12.20 -0.78 16.73
C ASN A 228 11.79 -2.06 17.49
N GLY A 229 12.04 -3.24 16.91
CA GLY A 229 11.75 -4.53 17.53
C GLY A 229 10.28 -4.95 17.43
N THR A 230 9.49 -4.35 16.53
CA THR A 230 8.11 -4.79 16.26
C THR A 230 8.07 -6.28 15.90
N PRO A 231 8.93 -6.79 14.99
CA PRO A 231 9.24 -8.21 14.96
C PRO A 231 10.31 -8.51 15.99
N LYS A 232 10.05 -9.49 16.87
CA LYS A 232 11.03 -10.04 17.81
C LYS A 232 12.05 -10.93 17.09
N VAL A 233 12.73 -10.39 16.08
CA VAL A 233 13.66 -11.12 15.20
C VAL A 233 15.07 -10.58 15.32
N ALA A 234 16.07 -11.45 15.23
CA ALA A 234 17.48 -11.07 15.34
C ALA A 234 18.01 -10.44 14.03
N LEU A 235 17.77 -9.15 13.83
CA LEU A 235 18.19 -8.40 12.63
C LEU A 235 19.70 -8.23 12.46
N SER A 236 20.51 -8.55 13.47
CA SER A 236 21.98 -8.48 13.40
C SER A 236 22.60 -9.37 12.32
N ARG A 237 21.80 -10.28 11.74
CA ARG A 237 22.21 -11.22 10.70
C ARG A 237 21.80 -10.79 9.29
N VAL A 238 21.17 -9.62 9.11
CA VAL A 238 20.55 -9.19 7.84
C VAL A 238 20.97 -7.76 7.52
N HIS A 239 21.37 -7.49 6.27
CA HIS A 239 21.68 -6.13 5.84
C HIS A 239 20.42 -5.44 5.29
N LEU A 240 19.76 -4.64 6.15
CA LEU A 240 18.60 -3.84 5.75
C LEU A 240 19.05 -2.56 5.04
N VAL A 241 18.60 -2.36 3.81
CA VAL A 241 18.79 -1.11 3.06
C VAL A 241 17.44 -0.50 2.76
N THR A 242 17.36 0.84 2.77
CA THR A 242 16.15 1.48 2.31
C THR A 242 15.99 1.29 0.79
N ALA A 243 14.78 1.50 0.28
CA ALA A 243 14.56 1.55 -1.16
C ALA A 243 15.47 2.61 -1.82
N GLU A 244 15.61 3.78 -1.19
CA GLU A 244 16.44 4.90 -1.67
C GLU A 244 17.95 4.56 -1.68
N ASP A 245 18.45 3.95 -0.60
CA ASP A 245 19.85 3.50 -0.53
C ASP A 245 20.13 2.45 -1.60
N PHE A 246 19.20 1.50 -1.80
CA PHE A 246 19.30 0.50 -2.85
C PHE A 246 19.36 1.15 -4.24
N GLU A 247 18.46 2.10 -4.54
CA GLU A 247 18.49 2.82 -5.84
C GLU A 247 19.84 3.51 -6.06
N THR A 248 20.32 4.20 -5.04
CA THR A 248 21.59 4.94 -5.10
C THR A 248 22.76 4.00 -5.39
N GLU A 249 22.85 2.86 -4.69
CA GLU A 249 23.90 1.89 -4.94
C GLU A 249 23.74 1.15 -6.27
N PHE A 250 22.51 0.89 -6.68
CA PHE A 250 22.18 0.20 -7.92
C PHE A 250 22.55 1.05 -9.13
N ASP A 251 22.20 2.33 -9.14
CA ASP A 251 22.57 3.26 -10.20
C ASP A 251 24.09 3.47 -10.27
N ALA A 252 24.76 3.57 -9.13
CA ALA A 252 26.23 3.65 -9.07
C ALA A 252 26.93 2.38 -9.59
N TRP A 253 26.28 1.22 -9.52
CA TRP A 253 26.83 -0.02 -10.07
C TRP A 253 26.63 -0.16 -11.59
N ARG A 254 25.61 0.51 -12.15
CA ARG A 254 25.32 0.49 -13.60
C ARG A 254 26.27 1.37 -14.42
N THR A 255 26.93 2.33 -13.77
CA THR A 255 27.89 3.27 -14.37
C THR A 255 29.31 2.72 -14.35
#